data_AF-A0A498SJE4-F1
#
_entry.id   AF-A0A498SJE4-F1
#
_cell.length_a   1.000
_cell.length_b   1.000
_cell.length_c   1.000
_cell.angle_alpha   90.00
_cell.angle_beta   90.00
_cell.angle_gamma   90.00
#
_symmetry.space_group_name_H-M   'P 1'
#
loop_
_entity.id
_entity.type
_entity.pdbx_description
1 polymer ?
#
loop_
_entity_poly.entity_id
_entity_poly.type
_entity_poly.pdbx_seq_one_letter_code
_entity_poly.pdbx_strand_id
1 'polypeptide(L)'
;MATMLQESDGADSVERLILLDGSHLYMQTYRNVYRMAFGVTGDTLVNNPLFESEIMCAMTLRFANVDYKKFRVELLQQPGFRARVQKVVDTVMTTGLFKSADTIDFACCAMRSKFVMADKYKPERKFKGLITLIRAEQGAAREEDVGSDYGISQVSDENKVYIVEGDHDSFVQGKTSAKTVNIINDLIAKADKKVKNV
;
A
#
# COMPACT_ATOMS: atom_id res chain seq x y z
N MET A 1 4.35 12.87 2.66
CA MET A 1 3.22 13.79 2.79
C MET A 1 3.24 14.50 4.13
N ALA A 2 3.07 13.83 5.28
CA ALA A 2 3.04 14.49 6.59
C ALA A 2 4.25 15.41 6.87
N THR A 3 5.48 14.94 6.61
CA THR A 3 6.69 15.76 6.76
C THR A 3 6.78 16.93 5.77
N MET A 4 6.13 16.83 4.61
CA MET A 4 6.07 17.94 3.65
C MET A 4 5.08 19.01 4.12
N LEU A 5 3.94 18.60 4.70
CA LEU A 5 3.01 19.53 5.33
C LEU A 5 3.66 20.24 6.52
N GLN A 6 4.48 19.53 7.31
CA GLN A 6 5.21 20.16 8.42
C GLN A 6 6.24 21.19 7.94
N GLU A 7 6.84 20.94 6.78
CA GLU A 7 7.78 21.85 6.15
C GLU A 7 7.09 23.09 5.55
N SER A 8 5.96 22.91 4.87
CA SER A 8 5.27 24.02 4.20
C SER A 8 4.41 24.85 5.14
N ASP A 9 3.74 24.20 6.10
CA ASP A 9 2.64 24.80 6.86
C ASP A 9 2.96 24.90 8.38
N GLY A 10 4.15 24.43 8.80
CA GLY A 10 4.63 24.48 10.18
C GLY A 10 4.53 23.14 10.93
N ALA A 11 5.29 23.01 12.03
CA ALA A 11 5.45 21.74 12.74
C ALA A 11 4.14 21.08 13.20
N ASP A 12 3.13 21.88 13.52
CA ASP A 12 1.83 21.42 14.03
C ASP A 12 0.76 21.25 12.94
N SER A 13 1.12 21.34 11.66
CA SER A 13 0.17 21.23 10.53
C SER A 13 -0.48 19.85 10.38
N VAL A 14 0.09 18.83 11.04
CA VAL A 14 -0.45 17.48 11.10
C VAL A 14 -0.77 17.14 12.54
N GLU A 15 -2.05 17.29 12.90
CA GLU A 15 -2.52 17.03 14.27
C GLU A 15 -2.46 15.54 14.65
N ARG A 16 -2.74 14.67 13.68
CA ARG A 16 -2.87 13.22 13.88
C ARG A 16 -2.32 12.47 12.67
N LEU A 17 -1.37 11.56 12.90
CA LEU A 17 -0.95 10.57 11.92
C LEU A 17 -1.27 9.17 12.44
N ILE A 18 -2.36 8.60 11.92
CA ILE A 18 -2.82 7.25 12.26
C ILE A 18 -2.58 6.35 11.04
N LEU A 19 -1.82 5.28 11.24
CA LEU A 19 -1.52 4.26 10.24
C LEU A 19 -2.32 3.00 10.54
N LEU A 20 -2.94 2.44 9.50
CA LEU A 20 -3.75 1.22 9.60
C LEU A 20 -3.01 0.08 8.91
N ASP A 21 -2.51 -0.86 9.71
CA ASP A 21 -1.76 -2.06 9.35
C ASP A 21 -0.75 -1.88 8.20
N GLY A 22 0.01 -0.79 8.26
CA GLY A 22 1.00 -0.45 7.25
C GLY A 22 1.93 0.67 7.70
N SER A 23 3.11 0.74 7.08
CA SER A 23 4.12 1.75 7.31
C SER A 23 5.08 1.86 6.11
N HIS A 24 6.05 2.77 6.18
CA HIS A 24 7.12 2.86 5.19
C HIS A 24 7.97 1.58 5.12
N LEU A 25 8.37 1.01 6.27
CA LEU A 25 9.18 -0.20 6.31
C LEU A 25 8.39 -1.43 5.87
N TYR A 26 7.10 -1.52 6.26
CA TYR A 26 6.20 -2.56 5.78
C TYR A 26 6.15 -2.58 4.25
N MET A 27 5.94 -1.43 3.61
CA MET A 27 5.90 -1.33 2.15
C MET A 27 7.25 -1.63 1.50
N GLN A 28 8.36 -1.22 2.13
CA GLN A 28 9.71 -1.52 1.65
C GLN A 28 9.99 -3.03 1.67
N THR A 29 9.65 -3.72 2.76
CA THR A 29 9.79 -5.17 2.90
C THR A 29 8.90 -5.91 1.91
N TYR A 30 7.62 -5.56 1.85
CA TYR A 30 6.67 -6.13 0.90
C TYR A 30 7.19 -6.04 -0.54
N ARG A 31 7.69 -4.86 -0.92
CA ARG A 31 8.31 -4.65 -2.23
C ARG A 31 9.56 -5.51 -2.46
N ASN A 32 10.45 -5.63 -1.48
CA ASN A 32 11.67 -6.44 -1.64
C ASN A 32 11.34 -7.91 -1.92
N VAL A 33 10.35 -8.45 -1.20
CA VAL A 33 9.82 -9.80 -1.45
C VAL A 33 9.29 -9.93 -2.88
N TYR A 34 8.51 -8.94 -3.34
CA TYR A 34 7.99 -8.91 -4.71
C TYR A 34 9.09 -8.87 -5.77
N ARG A 35 10.13 -8.06 -5.57
CA ARG A 35 11.28 -7.98 -6.49
C ARG A 35 11.98 -9.31 -6.63
N MET A 36 12.18 -10.02 -5.51
CA MET A 36 12.76 -11.36 -5.52
C MET A 36 11.85 -12.37 -6.21
N ALA A 37 10.55 -12.39 -5.87
CA ALA A 37 9.58 -13.31 -6.45
C ALA A 37 9.47 -13.19 -7.98
N PHE A 38 9.62 -11.97 -8.51
CA PHE A 38 9.50 -11.68 -9.94
C PHE A 38 10.83 -11.66 -10.70
N GLY A 39 11.94 -11.97 -10.03
CA GLY A 39 13.27 -11.97 -10.65
C GLY A 39 13.72 -10.58 -11.11
N VAL A 40 13.22 -9.52 -10.46
CA VAL A 40 13.53 -8.13 -10.80
C VAL A 40 14.74 -7.69 -9.98
N THR A 41 15.92 -7.94 -10.52
CA THR A 41 17.21 -7.73 -9.83
C THR A 41 17.90 -6.41 -10.15
N GLY A 42 17.46 -5.67 -11.18
CA GLY A 42 18.07 -4.41 -11.61
C GLY A 42 17.53 -3.17 -10.87
N ASP A 43 18.24 -2.04 -10.93
CA ASP A 43 17.99 -0.87 -10.07
C ASP A 43 16.63 -0.19 -10.22
N THR A 44 15.87 -0.48 -11.29
CA THR A 44 14.60 0.18 -11.58
C THR A 44 13.50 -0.78 -12.00
N LEU A 45 12.28 -0.52 -11.52
CA LEU A 45 11.06 -1.17 -12.00
C LEU A 45 10.54 -0.54 -13.31
N VAL A 46 11.05 0.63 -13.69
CA VAL A 46 10.57 1.37 -14.86
C VAL A 46 10.95 0.64 -16.13
N ASN A 47 9.95 0.40 -16.99
CA ASN A 47 10.08 -0.30 -18.28
C ASN A 47 10.66 -1.72 -18.14
N ASN A 48 10.54 -2.33 -16.96
CA ASN A 48 10.96 -3.71 -16.76
C ASN A 48 9.83 -4.66 -17.19
N PRO A 49 10.02 -5.48 -18.23
CA PRO A 49 8.95 -6.32 -18.78
C PRO A 49 8.52 -7.44 -17.83
N LEU A 50 9.42 -7.93 -16.96
CA LEU A 50 9.07 -8.92 -15.94
C LEU A 50 8.14 -8.29 -14.92
N PHE A 51 8.55 -7.16 -14.33
CA PHE A 51 7.74 -6.42 -13.38
C PHE A 51 6.36 -6.04 -13.96
N GLU A 52 6.33 -5.45 -15.15
CA GLU A 52 5.08 -5.04 -15.79
C GLU A 52 4.16 -6.23 -16.06
N SER A 53 4.70 -7.36 -16.54
CA SER A 53 3.88 -8.55 -16.80
C SER A 53 3.32 -9.14 -15.51
N GLU A 54 4.07 -9.13 -14.42
CA GLU A 54 3.65 -9.69 -13.15
C GLU A 54 2.54 -8.87 -12.48
N ILE A 55 2.65 -7.54 -12.49
CA ILE A 55 1.57 -6.69 -11.97
C ILE A 55 0.31 -6.80 -12.84
N MET A 56 0.46 -6.99 -14.16
CA MET A 56 -0.68 -7.21 -15.05
C MET A 56 -1.32 -8.58 -14.81
N CYS A 57 -0.54 -9.64 -14.57
CA CYS A 57 -1.07 -10.92 -14.11
C CYS A 57 -1.85 -10.78 -12.81
N ALA A 58 -1.26 -10.12 -11.80
CA ALA A 58 -1.89 -9.91 -10.50
C ALA A 58 -3.22 -9.15 -10.63
N MET A 59 -3.28 -8.14 -11.50
CA MET A 59 -4.50 -7.39 -11.80
C MET A 59 -5.55 -8.27 -12.48
N THR A 60 -5.19 -9.00 -13.54
CA THR A 60 -6.12 -9.86 -14.29
C THR A 60 -6.73 -10.95 -13.41
N LEU A 61 -5.92 -11.61 -12.57
CA LEU A 61 -6.38 -12.72 -11.72
C LEU A 61 -7.43 -12.31 -10.68
N ARG A 62 -7.64 -11.01 -10.42
CA ARG A 62 -8.72 -10.53 -9.54
C ARG A 62 -10.08 -10.48 -10.22
N PHE A 63 -10.10 -10.49 -11.55
CA PHE A 63 -11.32 -10.22 -12.32
C PHE A 63 -11.58 -11.26 -13.41
N ALA A 64 -10.59 -12.05 -13.79
CA ALA A 64 -10.71 -13.07 -14.83
C ALA A 64 -10.01 -14.37 -14.40
N ASN A 65 -10.63 -15.50 -14.75
CA ASN A 65 -10.04 -16.81 -14.56
C ASN A 65 -9.11 -17.15 -15.73
N VAL A 66 -7.82 -16.83 -15.59
CA VAL A 66 -6.79 -17.09 -16.61
C VAL A 66 -5.75 -18.07 -16.10
N ASP A 67 -5.17 -18.88 -16.99
CA ASP A 67 -3.97 -19.64 -16.66
C ASP A 67 -2.80 -18.66 -16.47
N TYR A 68 -2.30 -18.57 -15.24
CA TYR A 68 -1.23 -17.64 -14.89
C TYR A 68 0.03 -17.83 -15.74
N LYS A 69 0.49 -19.07 -15.96
CA LYS A 69 1.74 -19.33 -16.67
C LYS A 69 1.63 -18.93 -18.14
N LYS A 70 0.52 -19.30 -18.79
CA LYS A 70 0.23 -18.94 -20.17
C LYS A 70 0.07 -17.44 -20.34
N PHE A 71 -0.78 -16.82 -19.52
CA PHE A 71 -1.08 -15.39 -19.61
C PHE A 71 0.18 -14.53 -19.38
N ARG A 72 1.02 -14.94 -18.43
CA ARG A 72 2.33 -14.31 -18.20
C ARG A 72 3.23 -14.33 -19.43
N VAL A 73 3.30 -15.47 -20.14
CA VAL A 73 4.10 -15.57 -21.38
C VAL A 73 3.53 -14.65 -22.46
N GLU A 74 2.21 -14.59 -22.62
CA GLU A 74 1.55 -13.70 -23.58
C GLU A 74 1.83 -12.21 -23.29
N LEU A 75 1.88 -11.82 -22.01
CA LEU A 75 2.24 -10.46 -21.58
C LEU A 75 3.72 -10.14 -21.82
N LEU A 76 4.61 -11.11 -21.61
CA LEU A 76 6.05 -10.92 -21.87
C LEU A 76 6.35 -10.72 -23.36
N GLN A 77 5.55 -11.34 -24.24
CA GLN A 77 5.65 -11.18 -25.69
C GLN A 77 5.13 -9.82 -26.20
N GLN A 78 4.43 -9.04 -25.38
CA GLN A 78 3.94 -7.73 -25.79
C GLN A 78 5.09 -6.71 -25.92
N PRO A 79 5.04 -5.81 -26.92
CA PRO A 79 6.14 -4.89 -27.25
C PRO A 79 6.38 -3.80 -26.20
N GLY A 80 5.48 -3.61 -25.23
CA GLY A 80 5.64 -2.60 -24.19
C GLY A 80 4.45 -2.51 -23.25
N PHE A 81 4.54 -1.61 -22.26
CA PHE A 81 3.55 -1.47 -21.20
C PHE A 81 2.13 -1.29 -21.74
N ARG A 82 1.93 -0.40 -22.72
CA ARG A 82 0.58 -0.13 -23.27
C ARG A 82 -0.05 -1.35 -23.94
N ALA A 83 0.74 -2.14 -24.66
CA ALA A 83 0.25 -3.39 -25.26
C ALA A 83 -0.09 -4.43 -24.18
N ARG A 84 0.67 -4.48 -23.07
CA ARG A 84 0.32 -5.32 -21.91
C ARG A 84 -0.98 -4.88 -21.25
N VAL A 85 -1.18 -3.57 -21.07
CA VAL A 85 -2.43 -3.02 -20.53
C VAL A 85 -3.61 -3.36 -21.43
N GLN A 86 -3.48 -3.17 -22.75
CA GLN A 86 -4.54 -3.51 -23.69
C GLN A 86 -4.92 -5.00 -23.61
N LYS A 87 -3.93 -5.89 -23.50
CA LYS A 87 -4.18 -7.33 -23.31
C LYS A 87 -4.99 -7.62 -22.04
N VAL A 88 -4.71 -6.92 -20.94
CA VAL A 88 -5.50 -7.02 -19.69
C VAL A 88 -6.92 -6.50 -19.91
N VAL A 89 -7.07 -5.33 -20.54
CA VAL A 89 -8.38 -4.73 -20.86
C VAL A 89 -9.22 -5.70 -21.67
N ASP A 90 -8.70 -6.21 -22.78
CA ASP A 90 -9.41 -7.15 -23.65
C ASP A 90 -9.84 -8.39 -22.88
N THR A 91 -8.95 -8.94 -22.06
CA THR A 91 -9.21 -10.15 -21.27
C THR A 91 -10.29 -9.91 -20.21
N VAL A 92 -10.16 -8.85 -19.41
CA VAL A 92 -11.07 -8.58 -18.29
C VAL A 92 -12.44 -8.13 -18.81
N MET A 93 -12.51 -7.40 -19.93
CA MET A 93 -13.79 -7.00 -20.52
C MET A 93 -14.65 -8.21 -20.94
N THR A 94 -14.05 -9.35 -21.28
CA THR A 94 -14.82 -10.58 -21.60
C THR A 94 -15.64 -11.13 -20.44
N THR A 95 -15.32 -10.74 -19.20
CA THR A 95 -16.00 -11.22 -17.99
C THR A 95 -17.36 -10.57 -17.77
N GLY A 96 -17.63 -9.43 -18.43
CA GLY A 96 -18.84 -8.63 -18.21
C GLY A 96 -18.90 -7.91 -16.86
N LEU A 97 -17.85 -7.98 -16.02
CA LEU A 97 -17.81 -7.34 -14.70
C LEU A 97 -17.70 -5.81 -14.78
N PHE A 98 -17.19 -5.28 -15.89
CA PHE A 98 -16.94 -3.85 -16.06
C PHE A 98 -17.70 -3.31 -17.27
N LYS A 99 -18.23 -2.09 -17.12
CA LYS A 99 -18.94 -1.37 -18.18
C LYS A 99 -18.03 -0.54 -19.08
N SER A 100 -16.78 -0.30 -18.67
CA SER A 100 -15.85 0.62 -19.34
C SER A 100 -14.43 0.05 -19.35
N ALA A 101 -13.87 -0.05 -20.55
CA ALA A 101 -12.46 -0.41 -20.78
C ALA A 101 -11.50 0.60 -20.13
N ASP A 102 -11.85 1.89 -20.14
CA ASP A 102 -11.04 2.97 -19.57
C ASP A 102 -10.84 2.80 -18.06
N THR A 103 -11.83 2.22 -17.37
CA THR A 103 -11.70 1.91 -15.93
C THR A 103 -10.58 0.90 -15.69
N ILE A 104 -10.46 -0.10 -16.55
CA ILE A 104 -9.42 -1.14 -16.46
C ILE A 104 -8.06 -0.56 -16.88
N ASP A 105 -7.98 0.21 -17.97
CA ASP A 105 -6.74 0.89 -18.39
C ASP A 105 -6.21 1.80 -17.28
N PHE A 106 -7.08 2.64 -16.70
CA PHE A 106 -6.73 3.52 -15.60
C PHE A 106 -6.21 2.74 -14.40
N ALA A 107 -6.90 1.67 -14.01
CA ALA A 107 -6.49 0.85 -12.86
C ALA A 107 -5.12 0.20 -13.09
N CYS A 108 -4.85 -0.33 -14.29
CA CYS A 108 -3.55 -0.89 -14.66
C CYS A 108 -2.43 0.16 -14.62
N CYS A 109 -2.68 1.35 -15.17
CA CYS A 109 -1.73 2.46 -15.15
C CYS A 109 -1.46 2.95 -13.73
N ALA A 110 -2.52 3.14 -12.93
CA ALA A 110 -2.41 3.56 -11.55
C ALA A 110 -1.66 2.53 -10.71
N MET A 111 -1.90 1.23 -10.93
CA MET A 111 -1.17 0.16 -10.24
C MET A 111 0.33 0.24 -10.50
N ARG A 112 0.76 0.35 -11.77
CA ARG A 112 2.19 0.53 -12.11
C ARG A 112 2.78 1.74 -11.40
N SER A 113 2.11 2.89 -11.48
CA SER A 113 2.57 4.11 -10.83
C SER A 113 2.69 3.95 -9.32
N LYS A 114 1.71 3.32 -8.66
CA LYS A 114 1.73 3.06 -7.20
C LYS A 114 2.93 2.21 -6.80
N PHE A 115 3.23 1.13 -7.52
CA PHE A 115 4.40 0.30 -7.24
C PHE A 115 5.72 1.04 -7.48
N VAL A 116 5.83 1.83 -8.55
CA VAL A 116 7.05 2.64 -8.80
C VAL A 116 7.24 3.70 -7.72
N MET A 117 6.16 4.34 -7.26
CA MET A 117 6.22 5.31 -6.16
C MET A 117 6.61 4.63 -4.84
N ALA A 118 5.98 3.50 -4.51
CA ALA A 118 6.33 2.71 -3.33
C ALA A 118 7.77 2.19 -3.39
N ASP A 119 8.28 1.86 -4.58
CA ASP A 119 9.68 1.44 -4.77
C ASP A 119 10.67 2.58 -4.53
N LYS A 120 10.32 3.82 -4.88
CA LYS A 120 11.21 4.95 -4.64
C LYS A 120 11.08 5.55 -3.24
N TYR A 121 9.98 5.29 -2.55
CA TYR A 121 9.68 5.96 -1.29
C TYR A 121 10.64 5.52 -0.17
N LYS A 122 11.43 6.48 0.31
CA LYS A 122 12.25 6.35 1.52
C LYS A 122 12.09 7.63 2.33
N PRO A 123 11.61 7.56 3.59
CA PRO A 123 11.58 8.74 4.44
C PRO A 123 13.00 9.27 4.69
N GLU A 124 13.24 10.53 4.34
CA GLU A 124 14.53 11.22 4.59
C GLU A 124 14.49 12.08 5.85
N ARG A 125 13.32 12.20 6.48
CA ARG A 125 13.04 13.10 7.59
C ARG A 125 12.19 12.41 8.63
N LYS A 126 12.42 12.76 9.91
CA LYS A 126 11.54 12.37 11.01
C LYS A 126 10.31 13.28 11.06
N PHE A 127 9.15 12.67 11.19
CA PHE A 127 7.91 13.35 11.53
C PHE A 127 8.00 13.90 12.95
N LYS A 128 7.58 15.15 13.15
CA LYS A 128 7.60 15.83 14.44
C LYS A 128 6.22 15.73 15.10
N GLY A 129 5.89 14.56 15.62
CA GLY A 129 4.63 14.30 16.29
C GLY A 129 4.37 12.82 16.50
N LEU A 130 3.30 12.50 17.23
CA LEU A 130 2.94 11.13 17.54
C LEU A 130 2.44 10.37 16.29
N ILE A 131 3.14 9.30 15.91
CA ILE A 131 2.61 8.29 14.99
C ILE A 131 1.85 7.23 15.78
N THR A 132 0.58 7.03 15.46
CA THR A 132 -0.19 5.89 15.97
C THR A 132 -0.31 4.82 14.90
N LEU A 133 0.20 3.62 15.16
CA LEU A 133 -0.04 2.44 14.33
C LEU A 133 -1.12 1.58 14.97
N ILE A 134 -2.16 1.26 14.21
CA ILE A 134 -3.13 0.21 14.56
C ILE A 134 -2.83 -0.96 13.63
N ARG A 135 -2.21 -2.02 14.13
CA ARG A 135 -1.85 -3.21 13.34
C ARG A 135 -2.78 -4.38 13.64
N ALA A 136 -2.97 -5.22 12.62
CA ALA A 136 -3.66 -6.48 12.78
C ALA A 136 -2.81 -7.47 13.58
N GLU A 137 -3.47 -8.34 14.34
CA GLU A 137 -2.83 -9.43 15.07
C GLU A 137 -2.24 -10.46 14.10
N GLN A 138 -3.00 -10.82 13.06
CA GLN A 138 -2.53 -11.63 11.94
C GLN A 138 -1.86 -10.72 10.91
N GLY A 139 -0.70 -10.18 11.28
CA GLY A 139 0.07 -9.27 10.44
C GLY A 139 0.46 -9.92 9.10
N ALA A 140 0.32 -9.18 8.01
CA ALA A 140 0.67 -9.66 6.67
C ALA A 140 2.19 -9.73 6.41
N ALA A 141 3.01 -9.07 7.23
CA ALA A 141 4.46 -9.17 7.22
C ALA A 141 4.98 -9.87 8.47
N ARG A 142 6.07 -10.63 8.33
CA ARG A 142 6.73 -11.28 9.47
C ARG A 142 7.33 -10.21 10.38
N GLU A 143 7.09 -10.33 11.68
CA GLU A 143 7.61 -9.37 12.66
C GLU A 143 9.13 -9.24 12.62
N GLU A 144 9.84 -10.32 12.29
CA GLU A 144 11.30 -10.34 12.09
C GLU A 144 11.77 -9.36 11.00
N ASP A 145 10.94 -9.13 9.97
CA ASP A 145 11.31 -8.30 8.82
C ASP A 145 10.94 -6.82 8.99
N VAL A 146 9.95 -6.51 9.84
CA VAL A 146 9.39 -5.14 9.97
C VAL A 146 9.35 -4.61 11.39
N GLY A 147 9.64 -5.44 12.39
CA GLY A 147 9.53 -5.10 13.82
C GLY A 147 8.08 -5.06 14.32
N SER A 148 7.92 -4.98 15.64
CA SER A 148 6.61 -4.91 16.31
C SER A 148 5.84 -3.62 15.99
N ASP A 149 6.55 -2.55 15.65
CA ASP A 149 6.03 -1.22 15.34
C ASP A 149 6.03 -0.89 13.83
N TYR A 150 6.33 -1.86 12.98
CA TYR A 150 6.52 -1.66 11.54
C TYR A 150 7.55 -0.54 11.24
N GLY A 151 8.56 -0.35 12.08
CA GLY A 151 9.64 0.63 11.90
C GLY A 151 9.24 2.09 12.12
N ILE A 152 8.03 2.39 12.62
CA ILE A 152 7.60 3.80 12.82
C ILE A 152 8.51 4.57 13.79
N SER A 153 9.18 3.88 14.73
CA SER A 153 10.21 4.46 15.61
C SER A 153 11.44 5.02 14.87
N GLN A 154 11.70 4.57 13.64
CA GLN A 154 12.77 5.11 12.80
C GLN A 154 12.45 6.50 12.27
N VAL A 155 11.15 6.82 12.14
CA VAL A 155 10.65 8.02 11.45
C VAL A 155 9.84 8.94 12.34
N SER A 156 9.65 8.63 13.62
CA SER A 156 9.20 9.57 14.64
C SER A 156 9.76 9.22 16.01
N ASP A 157 10.12 10.25 16.77
CA ASP A 157 10.56 10.11 18.16
C ASP A 157 9.38 9.79 19.11
N GLU A 158 8.16 10.12 18.70
CA GLU A 158 6.93 9.78 19.42
C GLU A 158 6.10 8.78 18.60
N ASN A 159 5.88 7.59 19.15
CA ASN A 159 5.08 6.55 18.49
C ASN A 159 4.25 5.73 19.49
N LYS A 160 3.17 5.14 19.00
CA LYS A 160 2.29 4.24 19.76
C LYS A 160 1.73 3.16 18.86
N VAL A 161 1.71 1.93 19.35
CA VAL A 161 1.17 0.76 18.64
C VAL A 161 -0.07 0.22 19.37
N TYR A 162 -1.11 -0.10 18.61
CA TYR A 162 -2.26 -0.87 19.06
C TYR A 162 -2.39 -2.13 18.21
N ILE A 163 -2.69 -3.26 18.85
CA ILE A 163 -2.95 -4.54 18.18
C ILE A 163 -4.45 -4.82 18.23
N VAL A 164 -5.03 -5.13 17.07
CA VAL A 164 -6.46 -5.45 16.89
C VAL A 164 -6.61 -6.84 16.27
N GLU A 165 -7.61 -7.58 16.75
CA GLU A 165 -7.95 -8.90 16.24
C GLU A 165 -8.32 -8.85 14.75
N GLY A 166 -7.90 -9.88 14.01
CA GLY A 166 -8.13 -10.02 12.57
C GLY A 166 -6.83 -10.03 11.77
N ASP A 167 -6.99 -10.04 10.47
CA ASP A 167 -5.97 -9.88 9.43
C ASP A 167 -6.02 -8.48 8.81
N HIS A 168 -5.20 -8.27 7.78
CA HIS A 168 -5.07 -7.00 7.05
C HIS A 168 -6.40 -6.46 6.50
N ASP A 169 -7.39 -7.33 6.25
CA ASP A 169 -8.68 -6.94 5.69
C ASP A 169 -9.75 -6.83 6.78
N SER A 170 -9.84 -7.81 7.67
CA SER A 170 -10.91 -7.96 8.66
C SER A 170 -10.81 -6.98 9.83
N PHE A 171 -9.63 -6.48 10.19
CA PHE A 171 -9.49 -5.55 11.33
C PHE A 171 -10.16 -4.17 11.09
N VAL A 172 -10.53 -3.88 9.83
CA VAL A 172 -11.25 -2.67 9.41
C VAL A 172 -12.63 -2.95 8.80
N GLN A 173 -13.05 -4.22 8.77
CA GLN A 173 -14.33 -4.64 8.17
C GLN A 173 -15.24 -5.32 9.21
N GLY A 174 -16.55 -5.29 8.96
CA GLY A 174 -17.54 -6.03 9.73
C GLY A 174 -17.49 -5.77 11.25
N LYS A 175 -17.79 -6.80 12.04
CA LYS A 175 -17.85 -6.71 13.52
C LYS A 175 -16.47 -6.53 14.17
N THR A 176 -15.41 -7.02 13.53
CA THR A 176 -14.02 -6.93 14.01
C THR A 176 -13.46 -5.49 13.96
N SER A 177 -14.06 -4.61 13.14
CA SER A 177 -13.68 -3.19 13.06
C SER A 177 -13.95 -2.35 14.33
N ALA A 178 -14.82 -2.81 15.24
CA ALA A 178 -15.29 -2.00 16.36
C ALA A 178 -14.15 -1.48 17.25
N LYS A 179 -13.13 -2.31 17.50
CA LYS A 179 -11.97 -1.91 18.29
C LYS A 179 -11.13 -0.85 17.59
N THR A 180 -10.89 -1.00 16.28
CA THR A 180 -10.19 -0.01 15.44
C THR A 180 -10.92 1.33 15.46
N VAL A 181 -12.24 1.33 15.27
CA VAL A 181 -13.08 2.53 15.31
C VAL A 181 -13.01 3.23 16.67
N ASN A 182 -13.13 2.47 17.77
CA ASN A 182 -13.06 3.05 19.11
C ASN A 182 -11.70 3.70 19.39
N ILE A 183 -10.59 3.07 18.97
CA ILE A 183 -9.26 3.66 19.10
C ILE A 183 -9.17 4.99 18.34
N ILE A 184 -9.64 5.04 17.09
CA ILE A 184 -9.61 6.26 16.27
C ILE A 184 -10.46 7.35 16.93
N ASN A 185 -11.69 7.03 17.36
CA ASN A 185 -12.58 7.98 18.02
C ASN A 185 -11.97 8.56 19.30
N ASP A 186 -11.36 7.72 20.13
CA ASP A 186 -10.69 8.16 21.36
C ASP A 186 -9.51 9.10 21.07
N LEU A 187 -8.74 8.83 20.01
CA LEU A 187 -7.63 9.67 19.59
C LEU A 187 -8.12 11.03 19.08
N ILE A 188 -9.19 11.05 18.29
CA ILE A 188 -9.80 12.30 17.79
C ILE A 188 -10.39 13.10 18.97
N ALA A 189 -11.20 12.49 19.83
CA ALA A 189 -11.83 13.17 20.97
C ALA A 189 -10.82 13.75 21.98
N LYS A 190 -9.66 13.11 22.17
CA LYS A 190 -8.57 13.66 23.00
C LYS A 190 -7.91 14.90 22.38
N ALA A 191 -7.95 15.02 21.06
CA ALA A 191 -7.39 16.17 20.34
C ALA A 191 -8.26 17.41 20.57
N ASP A 192 -9.57 17.26 20.36
CA ASP A 192 -10.57 18.33 20.57
C ASP A 192 -10.51 18.94 21.98
N LYS A 193 -10.28 18.11 23.00
CA LYS A 193 -10.14 18.57 24.38
C LYS A 193 -8.86 19.37 24.61
N LYS A 194 -7.80 19.09 23.87
CA LYS A 194 -6.53 19.84 23.95
C LYS A 194 -6.67 21.23 23.34
N VAL A 195 -7.40 21.34 22.22
CA VAL A 195 -7.67 22.63 21.55
C VAL A 195 -8.59 23.54 22.38
N LYS A 196 -9.57 22.99 23.11
CA LYS A 196 -10.50 23.78 23.94
C LYS A 196 -9.90 24.28 25.27
N ASN A 197 -8.74 23.78 25.67
CA ASN A 197 -8.08 24.12 26.94
C ASN A 197 -6.85 25.04 26.73
N VAL A 198 -6.67 25.58 25.53
CA VAL A 198 -5.69 26.62 25.16
C VAL A 198 -6.47 27.89 24.81
#